data_AF-A0A8D8N3X8-F1
#
_entry.id   AF-A0A8D8N3X8-F1
#
_cell.length_a   1.000
_cell.length_b   1.000
_cell.length_c   1.000
_cell.angle_alpha   90.00
_cell.angle_beta   90.00
_cell.angle_gamma   90.00
#
_symmetry.space_group_name_H-M   'P 1'
#
loop_
_entity.id
_entity.type
_entity.pdbx_description
1 polymer ?
#
loop_
_entity_poly.entity_id
_entity_poly.type
_entity_poly.pdbx_seq_one_letter_code
_entity_poly.pdbx_strand_id
1 'polypeptide(L)'
;TGKGEEMLCLQENLEKLQQHCKDAVSSYTEEEAAHIELNPVVMTVCGDAMQRHCAELLKSGKDEGEMMECLISYKNDPDLRADVKCRAAIEHFQIISLKNYHFTY
;
A
#
# COMPACT_ATOMS: atom_id res chain seq x y z
N THR A 1 3.86 -6.71 18.63
CA THR A 1 3.26 -6.10 17.43
C THR A 1 4.40 -5.68 16.54
N GLY A 2 4.34 -6.02 15.25
CA GLY A 2 5.25 -5.55 14.21
C GLY A 2 4.98 -4.08 13.85
N LYS A 3 5.96 -3.41 13.26
CA LYS A 3 5.83 -2.00 12.83
C LYS A 3 4.75 -1.88 11.75
N GLY A 4 3.76 -1.00 11.95
CA GLY A 4 2.67 -0.75 11.01
C GLY A 4 1.47 -1.70 11.13
N GLU A 5 1.51 -2.70 12.01
CA GLU A 5 0.33 -3.53 12.31
C GLU A 5 -0.80 -2.70 12.95
N GLU A 6 -0.44 -1.66 13.71
CA GLU A 6 -1.38 -0.70 14.28
C GLU A 6 -2.12 0.08 13.19
N MET A 7 -1.42 0.53 12.15
CA MET A 7 -2.00 1.27 11.04
C MET A 7 -2.90 0.36 10.21
N LEU A 8 -2.45 -0.86 9.92
CA LEU A 8 -3.25 -1.88 9.24
C LEU A 8 -4.58 -2.13 9.97
N CYS A 9 -4.52 -2.32 11.29
CA CYS A 9 -5.71 -2.52 12.12
C CYS A 9 -6.68 -1.32 12.03
N LEU A 10 -6.15 -0.09 12.08
CA LEU A 10 -6.95 1.13 11.94
C LEU A 10 -7.61 1.23 10.57
N GLN A 11 -6.86 0.92 9.50
CA GLN A 11 -7.36 0.93 8.12
C GLN A 11 -8.45 -0.14 7.88
N GLU A 12 -8.29 -1.35 8.43
CA GLU A 12 -9.30 -2.43 8.36
C GLU A 12 -10.58 -2.09 9.14
N ASN A 13 -10.45 -1.30 10.20
CA ASN A 13 -11.55 -0.92 11.08
C ASN A 13 -11.99 0.55 10.89
N LEU A 14 -11.63 1.17 9.76
CA LEU A 14 -11.85 2.59 9.49
C LEU A 14 -13.28 3.04 9.82
N GLU A 15 -14.28 2.24 9.45
CA GLU A 15 -15.69 2.58 9.67
C GLU A 15 -16.11 2.65 11.14
N LYS A 16 -15.38 1.97 12.03
CA LYS A 16 -15.61 1.94 13.47
C LYS A 16 -14.94 3.12 14.19
N LEU A 17 -14.10 3.88 13.49
CA LEU A 17 -13.38 5.00 14.06
C LEU A 17 -14.26 6.25 14.12
N GLN A 18 -13.91 7.17 15.02
CA GLN A 18 -14.50 8.50 15.08
C GLN A 18 -14.07 9.33 13.87
N GLN A 19 -14.85 10.32 13.46
CA GLN A 19 -14.61 11.06 12.21
C GLN A 19 -13.18 11.62 12.11
N HIS A 20 -12.70 12.31 13.14
CA HIS A 20 -11.33 12.86 13.13
C HIS A 20 -10.24 11.79 13.02
N CYS A 21 -10.48 10.57 13.53
CA CYS A 21 -9.57 9.45 13.34
C CYS A 21 -9.66 8.89 11.92
N LYS A 22 -10.86 8.84 11.33
CA LYS A 22 -11.03 8.47 9.92
C LYS A 22 -10.22 9.41 9.02
N ASP A 23 -10.38 10.72 9.22
CA ASP A 23 -9.68 11.75 8.43
C ASP A 23 -8.15 11.60 8.55
N ALA A 24 -7.65 11.39 9.76
CA ALA A 24 -6.21 11.19 9.99
C ALA A 24 -5.67 9.90 9.35
N VAL A 25 -6.40 8.78 9.47
CA VAL A 25 -6.00 7.51 8.87
C VAL A 25 -6.09 7.58 7.35
N SER A 26 -7.13 8.20 6.79
CA SER A 26 -7.27 8.42 5.35
C SER A 26 -6.14 9.30 4.80
N SER A 27 -5.85 10.44 5.43
CA SER A 27 -4.73 11.32 5.04
C SER A 27 -3.39 10.59 5.08
N TYR A 28 -3.14 9.80 6.13
CA TYR A 28 -1.90 9.02 6.20
C TYR A 28 -1.86 7.91 5.14
N THR A 29 -3.00 7.28 4.85
CA THR A 29 -3.06 6.26 3.80
C THR A 29 -2.83 6.84 2.41
N GLU A 30 -3.23 8.09 2.17
CA GLU A 30 -2.89 8.84 0.95
C GLU A 30 -1.38 9.14 0.87
N GLU A 31 -0.73 9.46 1.99
CA GLU A 31 0.73 9.62 2.04
C GLU A 31 1.46 8.29 1.78
N GLU A 32 1.00 7.18 2.37
CA GLU A 32 1.51 5.83 2.08
C GLU A 32 1.31 5.43 0.61
N ALA A 33 0.29 6.00 -0.05
CA ALA A 33 0.03 5.76 -1.46
C ALA A 33 1.01 6.46 -2.38
N ALA A 34 1.37 7.69 -2.02
CA ALA A 34 2.37 8.46 -2.75
C ALA A 34 3.79 7.96 -2.46
N HIS A 35 4.05 7.48 -1.24
CA HIS A 35 5.39 7.16 -0.75
C HIS A 35 5.41 5.78 -0.09
N ILE A 36 5.71 4.74 -0.87
CA ILE A 36 5.63 3.35 -0.40
C ILE A 36 6.53 3.03 0.79
N GLU A 37 7.62 3.77 0.99
CA GLU A 37 8.53 3.64 2.13
C GLU A 37 7.86 3.96 3.46
N LEU A 38 6.75 4.71 3.44
CA LEU A 38 5.92 4.99 4.60
C LEU A 38 5.05 3.79 4.98
N ASN A 39 4.84 2.84 4.07
CA ASN A 39 4.07 1.62 4.32
C ASN A 39 5.01 0.44 4.69
N PRO A 40 5.30 0.22 5.99
CA PRO A 40 6.23 -0.82 6.42
C PRO A 40 5.73 -2.24 6.09
N VAL A 41 4.41 -2.44 5.97
CA VAL A 41 3.86 -3.75 5.63
C VAL A 41 4.25 -4.10 4.21
N VAL A 42 3.94 -3.23 3.24
CA VAL A 42 4.26 -3.46 1.82
C VAL A 42 5.77 -3.56 1.61
N MET A 43 6.56 -2.65 2.19
CA MET A 43 8.03 -2.71 2.12
C MET A 43 8.61 -4.04 2.62
N THR A 44 8.00 -4.61 3.66
CA THR A 44 8.45 -5.88 4.23
C THR A 44 8.04 -7.07 3.38
N VAL A 45 6.78 -7.13 2.93
CA VAL A 45 6.26 -8.33 2.26
C VAL A 45 6.52 -8.35 0.76
N CYS A 46 6.67 -7.19 0.11
CA CYS A 46 6.87 -7.07 -1.33
C CYS A 46 8.32 -6.79 -1.75
N GLY A 47 9.29 -6.81 -0.83
CA GLY A 47 10.69 -6.47 -1.14
C GLY A 47 11.27 -7.25 -2.33
N ASP A 48 11.02 -8.55 -2.41
CA ASP A 48 11.47 -9.39 -3.53
C ASP A 48 10.79 -9.00 -4.86
N ALA A 49 9.50 -8.67 -4.82
CA ALA A 49 8.75 -8.21 -5.98
C ALA A 49 9.27 -6.85 -6.48
N MET A 50 9.54 -5.92 -5.56
CA MET A 50 10.12 -4.61 -5.87
C MET A 50 11.49 -4.76 -6.56
N GLN A 51 12.35 -5.64 -6.05
CA GLN A 51 13.66 -5.89 -6.64
C GLN A 51 13.59 -6.56 -8.02
N ARG A 52 12.60 -7.44 -8.24
CA ARG A 52 12.48 -8.19 -9.49
C ARG A 52 11.82 -7.39 -10.61
N HIS A 53 10.76 -6.68 -10.28
CA HIS A 53 9.88 -6.05 -11.27
C HIS A 53 9.99 -4.52 -11.31
N CYS A 54 10.35 -3.90 -10.20
CA CYS A 54 10.33 -2.44 -10.01
C CYS A 54 11.71 -1.87 -9.63
N ALA A 55 12.80 -2.57 -10.00
CA ALA A 55 14.15 -2.29 -9.51
C ALA A 55 14.64 -0.86 -9.82
N GLU A 56 14.26 -0.32 -10.98
CA GLU A 56 14.68 1.02 -11.39
C GLU A 56 13.99 2.12 -10.56
N LEU A 57 12.71 1.92 -10.21
CA LEU A 57 11.98 2.78 -9.26
C LEU A 57 12.59 2.65 -7.86
N LEU A 58 12.91 1.43 -7.43
CA LEU A 58 13.52 1.20 -6.12
C LEU A 58 14.88 1.92 -5.97
N LYS A 59 15.66 2.01 -7.06
CA LYS A 59 16.95 2.71 -7.08
C LYS A 59 16.82 4.23 -7.17
N SER A 60 15.77 4.74 -7.81
CA SER A 60 15.58 6.19 -7.96
C SER A 60 15.36 6.85 -6.60
N GLY A 61 14.78 6.11 -5.64
CA GLY A 61 14.42 6.60 -4.31
C GLY A 61 13.36 7.70 -4.33
N LYS A 62 12.70 7.89 -5.49
CA LYS A 62 11.59 8.80 -5.68
C LYS A 62 10.39 7.96 -6.08
N ASP A 63 9.43 7.94 -5.18
CA ASP A 63 8.12 7.35 -5.39
C ASP A 63 7.11 8.47 -5.13
N GLU A 64 6.29 8.78 -6.12
CA GLU A 64 5.08 9.60 -6.03
C GLU A 64 3.85 8.71 -6.37
N GLY A 65 3.98 7.40 -6.14
CA GLY A 65 2.96 6.37 -6.33
C GLY A 65 3.32 5.34 -7.40
N GLU A 66 4.37 5.57 -8.18
CA GLU A 66 4.78 4.68 -9.28
C GLU A 66 5.18 3.28 -8.79
N MET A 67 5.73 3.15 -7.58
CA MET A 67 6.08 1.84 -7.03
C MET A 67 4.84 0.97 -6.88
N MET A 68 3.79 1.54 -6.28
CA MET A 68 2.55 0.79 -6.07
C MET A 68 1.86 0.46 -7.39
N GLU A 69 1.85 1.39 -8.35
CA GLU A 69 1.36 1.12 -9.71
C GLU A 69 2.14 -0.02 -10.39
N CYS A 70 3.47 -0.02 -10.24
CA CYS A 70 4.32 -1.10 -10.73
C CYS A 70 3.92 -2.44 -10.10
N LEU A 71 3.83 -2.53 -8.77
CA LEU A 71 3.44 -3.76 -8.07
C LEU A 71 2.05 -4.26 -8.48
N ILE A 72 1.08 -3.34 -8.67
CA ILE A 72 -0.26 -3.66 -9.16
C ILE A 72 -0.21 -4.27 -10.57
N SER A 73 0.63 -3.73 -11.47
CA SER A 73 0.74 -4.21 -12.85
C SER A 73 1.22 -5.67 -12.94
N TYR A 74 2.04 -6.11 -11.97
CA TYR A 74 2.57 -7.47 -11.87
C TYR A 74 1.81 -8.39 -10.88
N LYS A 75 0.77 -7.92 -10.17
CA LYS A 75 0.14 -8.69 -9.07
C LYS A 75 -0.42 -10.05 -9.47
N ASN A 76 -0.75 -10.20 -10.75
CA ASN A 76 -1.34 -11.42 -11.31
C ASN A 76 -0.30 -12.35 -11.97
N ASP A 77 0.98 -11.97 -11.96
CA ASP A 77 2.04 -12.81 -12.51
C ASP A 77 2.25 -14.06 -11.64
N PRO A 78 2.76 -15.17 -12.21
CA PRO A 78 2.88 -16.44 -11.49
C PRO A 78 3.64 -16.34 -10.17
N ASP A 79 4.71 -15.53 -10.12
CA ASP A 79 5.54 -15.35 -8.92
C ASP A 79 4.83 -14.51 -7.85
N LEU A 80 4.21 -13.39 -8.20
CA LEU A 80 3.42 -12.60 -7.25
C LEU A 80 2.14 -13.33 -6.80
N ARG A 81 1.52 -14.15 -7.66
CA ARG A 81 0.38 -14.99 -7.23
C ARG A 81 0.78 -16.06 -6.23
N ALA A 82 2.02 -16.53 -6.28
CA ALA A 82 2.58 -17.47 -5.30
C ALA A 82 2.95 -16.75 -4.00
N ASP A 83 3.36 -15.48 -4.06
CA ASP A 83 3.54 -14.63 -2.89
C ASP A 83 2.21 -14.05 -2.40
N VAL A 84 1.47 -14.91 -1.67
CA VAL A 84 0.16 -14.56 -1.12
C VAL A 84 0.22 -13.35 -0.18
N LYS A 85 1.35 -13.12 0.51
CA LYS A 85 1.48 -12.00 1.45
C LYS A 85 1.64 -10.68 0.71
N CYS A 86 2.53 -10.62 -0.28
CA CYS A 86 2.68 -9.42 -1.10
C CYS A 86 1.39 -9.12 -1.87
N ARG A 87 0.78 -10.13 -2.50
CA ARG A 87 -0.48 -9.95 -3.23
C ARG A 87 -1.60 -9.42 -2.33
N ALA A 88 -1.75 -9.97 -1.13
CA ALA A 88 -2.75 -9.51 -0.18
C ALA A 88 -2.51 -8.06 0.25
N ALA A 89 -1.26 -7.65 0.47
CA ALA A 89 -0.93 -6.27 0.81
C ALA A 89 -1.26 -5.29 -0.33
N ILE A 90 -0.95 -5.65 -1.59
CA ILE A 90 -1.31 -4.87 -2.78
C ILE A 90 -2.84 -4.74 -2.89
N GLU A 91 -3.58 -5.84 -2.76
CA GLU A 91 -5.05 -5.84 -2.83
C GLU A 91 -5.68 -5.01 -1.71
N HIS A 92 -5.17 -5.15 -0.49
CA HIS A 92 -5.61 -4.38 0.66
C HIS A 92 -5.44 -2.88 0.42
N PHE A 93 -4.25 -2.48 -0.03
CA PHE A 93 -3.96 -1.11 -0.39
C PHE A 93 -4.93 -0.59 -1.47
N GLN A 94 -5.13 -1.34 -2.57
CA GLN A 94 -6.08 -0.97 -3.63
C GLN A 94 -7.50 -0.74 -3.10
N ILE A 95 -7.97 -1.59 -2.17
CA ILE A 95 -9.31 -1.46 -1.58
C ILE A 95 -9.42 -0.18 -0.76
N ILE A 96 -8.39 0.19 0.01
CA ILE A 96 -8.45 1.39 0.87
C ILE A 96 -8.33 2.66 0.04
N SER A 97 -7.43 2.71 -0.94
CA SER A 97 -7.29 3.86 -1.83
C SER A 97 -8.59 4.13 -2.61
N LEU A 98 -9.36 3.10 -2.96
CA LEU A 98 -10.69 3.24 -3.56
C LEU A 98 -11.74 3.79 -2.58
N LYS A 99 -11.61 3.54 -1.27
CA LYS A 99 -12.50 4.09 -0.24
C LYS A 99 -12.22 5.56 0.06
N ASN A 100 -10.98 6.00 -0.14
CA ASN A 100 -10.57 7.40 0.00
C ASN A 100 -10.83 8.23 -1.28
N TYR A 101 -11.36 7.63 -2.34
CA TYR A 101 -11.62 8.33 -3.60
C TYR A 101 -12.74 9.37 -3.44
N HIS A 102 -12.37 10.62 -3.20
CA HIS A 102 -13.23 11.77 -3.45
C HIS A 102 -13.24 12.05 -4.95
N PHE A 103 -14.33 11.73 -5.64
CA PHE A 103 -14.55 12.24 -6.99
C PHE A 103 -14.58 13.77 -6.93
N THR A 104 -13.48 14.42 -7.28
CA THR A 104 -13.49 15.86 -7.58
C THR A 104 -14.27 16.04 -8.87
N TYR A 105 -15.44 16.71 -8.78
CA TYR A 105 -16.28 17.09 -9.92
C TYR A 105 -15.90 18.48 -10.42
#